data_AF-A0A327VLJ4-F1
#
_entry.id   AF-A0A327VLJ4-F1
#
_cell.length_a   1.000
_cell.length_b   1.000
_cell.length_c   1.000
_cell.angle_alpha   90.00
_cell.angle_beta   90.00
_cell.angle_gamma   90.00
#
_symmetry.space_group_name_H-M   'P 1'
#
loop_
_entity.id
_entity.type
_entity.pdbx_description
1 polymer ?
#
loop_
_entity_poly.entity_id
_entity_poly.type
_entity_poly.pdbx_seq_one_letter_code
_entity_poly.pdbx_strand_id
1 'polypeptide(L)'
;MRVVRDGEVLADSTRALLLKETGCPERHYIPPEDVRTELLTPSDTTTYCPFKGHASYWSLPGAQDLVWAYEEPKPGVAAIKGHLCFYETQVDAD
;
A
#
# COMPACT_ATOMS: atom_id res chain seq x y z
N MET A 1 -9.97 7.31 -6.28
CA MET A 1 -9.50 7.06 -4.90
C MET A 1 -8.28 7.92 -4.64
N ARG A 2 -8.32 8.74 -3.60
CA ARG A 2 -7.21 9.60 -3.19
C ARG A 2 -6.74 9.24 -1.78
N VAL A 3 -5.43 9.21 -1.58
CA VAL A 3 -4.79 8.97 -0.27
C VAL A 3 -4.13 10.27 0.16
N VAL A 4 -4.57 10.81 1.30
CA VAL A 4 -4.05 12.05 1.87
C VAL A 4 -3.55 11.82 3.28
N ARG A 5 -2.43 12.47 3.62
CA ARG A 5 -1.93 12.55 4.99
C ARG A 5 -1.45 13.97 5.27
N ASP A 6 -1.90 14.56 6.38
CA ASP A 6 -1.51 15.90 6.82
C ASP A 6 -1.65 16.99 5.73
N GLY A 7 -2.64 16.84 4.85
CA GLY A 7 -2.90 17.74 3.71
C GLY A 7 -2.08 17.45 2.45
N GLU A 8 -1.12 16.51 2.49
CA GLU A 8 -0.32 16.10 1.35
C GLU A 8 -0.96 14.90 0.64
N VAL A 9 -1.13 15.00 -0.68
CA VAL A 9 -1.61 13.90 -1.51
C VAL A 9 -0.46 12.94 -1.75
N LEU A 10 -0.60 11.70 -1.29
CA LEU A 10 0.39 10.63 -1.45
C LEU A 10 0.09 9.76 -2.68
N ALA A 11 -1.18 9.60 -3.02
CA ALA A 11 -1.62 8.84 -4.18
C ALA A 11 -2.98 9.36 -4.69
N ASP A 12 -3.18 9.28 -6.00
CA ASP A 12 -4.46 9.57 -6.65
C ASP A 12 -4.65 8.61 -7.82
N SER A 13 -5.61 7.70 -7.69
CA SER A 13 -5.77 6.58 -8.61
C SER A 13 -7.23 6.25 -8.88
N THR A 14 -7.52 5.96 -10.15
CA THR A 14 -8.75 5.30 -10.61
C THR A 14 -8.55 3.80 -10.88
N ARG A 15 -7.34 3.29 -10.63
CA ARG A 15 -6.90 1.92 -10.94
C ARG A 15 -6.64 1.08 -9.68
N ALA A 16 -7.01 1.59 -8.51
CA ALA A 16 -6.78 0.91 -7.25
C ALA A 16 -7.54 -0.43 -7.18
N LEU A 17 -6.85 -1.46 -6.72
CA LEU A 17 -7.42 -2.79 -6.50
C LEU A 17 -7.89 -2.92 -5.05
N LEU A 18 -9.15 -3.33 -4.86
CA LEU A 18 -9.70 -3.61 -3.54
C LEU A 18 -9.50 -5.09 -3.19
N LEU A 19 -8.73 -5.36 -2.13
CA LEU A 19 -8.59 -6.68 -1.55
C LEU A 19 -9.44 -6.78 -0.29
N LYS A 20 -10.36 -7.74 -0.28
CA LYS A 20 -11.20 -8.08 0.87
C LYS A 20 -10.79 -9.43 1.43
N GLU A 21 -10.54 -9.47 2.74
CA GLU A 21 -10.19 -10.68 3.45
C GLU A 21 -11.09 -10.84 4.67
N THR A 22 -11.62 -12.05 4.85
CA THR A 22 -12.53 -12.35 5.95
C THR A 22 -11.88 -12.04 7.30
N GLY A 23 -12.50 -11.14 8.07
CA GLY A 23 -12.00 -10.74 9.38
C GLY A 23 -10.86 -9.71 9.36
N CYS A 24 -10.51 -9.16 8.20
CA CYS A 24 -9.55 -8.06 8.08
C CYS A 24 -10.21 -6.81 7.49
N PRO A 25 -9.67 -5.61 7.79
CA PRO A 25 -10.07 -4.40 7.10
C PRO A 25 -9.85 -4.54 5.59
N GLU A 26 -10.73 -3.92 4.80
CA GLU A 26 -10.53 -3.81 3.36
C GLU A 26 -9.25 -3.03 3.06
N ARG A 27 -8.50 -3.47 2.04
CA ARG A 27 -7.22 -2.86 1.66
C ARG A 27 -7.25 -2.47 0.20
N HIS A 28 -6.89 -1.23 -0.09
CA HIS A 28 -6.70 -0.74 -1.45
C HIS A 28 -5.22 -0.80 -1.82
N TYR A 29 -4.93 -1.41 -2.96
CA TYR A 29 -3.61 -1.56 -3.53
C TYR A 29 -3.50 -0.69 -4.78
N ILE A 30 -2.62 0.30 -4.74
CA ILE A 30 -2.48 1.34 -5.77
C ILE A 30 -1.27 1.02 -6.64
N PRO A 31 -1.38 1.06 -7.97
CA PRO A 31 -0.22 0.87 -8.82
C PRO A 31 0.82 1.98 -8.56
N PRO A 32 2.13 1.68 -8.61
CA PRO A 32 3.16 2.62 -8.22
C PRO A 32 3.18 3.89 -9.07
N GLU A 33 2.68 3.85 -10.31
CA GLU A 33 2.63 5.03 -11.18
C GLU A 33 1.61 6.09 -10.71
N ASP A 34 0.66 5.71 -9.85
CA ASP A 34 -0.33 6.62 -9.27
C ASP A 34 0.06 7.05 -7.84
N VAL A 35 1.25 6.65 -7.37
CA VAL A 35 1.79 6.94 -6.04
C VAL A 35 2.99 7.87 -6.17
N ARG A 36 3.06 8.89 -5.31
CA ARG A 36 4.21 9.77 -5.17
C ARG A 36 5.36 9.09 -4.43
N THR A 37 5.91 8.07 -5.07
CA THR A 37 6.98 7.22 -4.52
C THR A 37 8.26 7.99 -4.20
N GLU A 38 8.48 9.15 -4.82
CA GLU A 38 9.60 10.05 -4.51
C GLU A 38 9.54 10.64 -3.10
N LEU A 39 8.38 10.62 -2.46
CA LEU A 39 8.22 11.03 -1.05
C LEU A 39 8.58 9.90 -0.08
N LEU A 40 8.62 8.66 -0.56
CA LEU A 40 8.78 7.46 0.26
C LEU A 40 10.25 7.08 0.43
N THR A 41 10.63 6.70 1.64
CA THR A 41 11.95 6.13 1.94
C THR A 41 11.82 4.64 2.26
N PRO A 42 12.60 3.75 1.61
CA PRO A 42 12.59 2.33 1.95
C PRO A 42 12.91 2.09 3.42
N SER A 43 12.24 1.10 4.01
CA SER A 43 12.49 0.63 5.37
C SER A 43 13.16 -0.74 5.33
N ASP A 44 13.96 -1.04 6.35
CA ASP A 44 14.51 -2.39 6.57
C ASP A 44 13.45 -3.38 7.09
N THR A 45 12.25 -2.88 7.45
CA THR A 45 11.14 -3.71 7.91
C THR A 45 10.62 -4.62 6.79
N THR A 46 10.50 -5.91 7.11
CA THR A 46 9.75 -6.88 6.30
C THR A 46 8.89 -7.76 7.19
N THR A 47 7.73 -8.18 6.69
CA THR A 47 6.86 -9.13 7.38
C THR A 47 6.47 -10.26 6.44
N TYR A 48 6.17 -11.43 7.00
CA TYR A 48 5.69 -12.59 6.24
C TYR A 48 4.22 -12.87 6.51
N CYS A 49 3.43 -12.94 5.45
CA CYS A 49 2.04 -13.40 5.48
C CYS A 49 1.93 -14.77 4.79
N PRO A 50 1.37 -15.80 5.44
CA PRO A 50 1.24 -17.14 4.85
C PRO A 50 0.34 -17.17 3.59
N PHE A 51 -0.50 -16.16 3.38
CA PHE A 51 -1.39 -16.07 2.22
C PHE A 51 -0.86 -15.16 1.11
N LYS A 52 0.00 -14.19 1.45
CA LYS A 52 0.44 -13.15 0.50
C LYS A 52 1.93 -13.19 0.18
N GLY A 53 2.80 -13.66 1.08
CA GLY A 53 4.24 -13.64 0.89
C GLY A 53 4.93 -12.59 1.79
N HIS A 54 6.10 -12.11 1.36
CA HIS A 54 6.85 -11.08 2.07
C HIS A 54 6.37 -9.68 1.68
N ALA A 55 6.07 -8.88 2.70
CA ALA A 55 5.82 -7.45 2.52
C ALA A 55 7.11 -6.67 2.74
N SER A 56 7.36 -5.70 1.86
CA SER A 56 8.37 -4.65 2.02
C SER A 56 7.68 -3.37 2.45
N TYR A 57 8.37 -2.51 3.20
CA TYR A 57 7.79 -1.31 3.80
C TYR A 57 8.56 -0.04 3.40
N TRP A 58 7.83 1.07 3.40
CA TRP A 58 8.36 2.41 3.18
C TRP A 58 7.78 3.38 4.21
N SER A 59 8.58 4.39 4.53
CA SER A 59 8.27 5.43 5.50
C SER A 59 8.10 6.79 4.81
N LEU A 60 7.35 7.67 5.47
CA LEU A 60 7.37 9.12 5.25
C LEU A 60 8.08 9.80 6.43
N PRO A 61 8.57 11.04 6.29
CA PRO A 61 9.03 11.83 7.42
C PRO A 61 7.95 11.90 8.53
N GLY A 62 8.27 11.40 9.73
CA GLY A 62 7.35 11.37 10.85
C GLY A 62 6.31 10.24 10.84
N ALA A 63 6.34 9.34 9.85
CA ALA A 63 5.46 8.16 9.77
C ALA A 63 6.24 6.93 9.27
N GLN A 64 6.75 6.15 10.22
CA GLN A 64 7.50 4.93 9.95
C GLN A 64 6.57 3.82 9.44
N ASP A 65 7.04 3.07 8.42
CA ASP A 65 6.39 1.86 7.89
C ASP A 65 4.92 2.07 7.49
N LEU A 66 4.60 3.29 7.06
CA LEU A 66 3.26 3.71 6.69
C LEU A 66 2.75 2.98 5.44
N VAL A 67 3.65 2.66 4.52
CA VAL A 67 3.33 2.08 3.21
C VAL A 67 3.94 0.69 3.12
N TRP A 68 3.22 -0.27 2.55
CA TRP A 68 3.77 -1.58 2.24
C TRP A 68 3.34 -2.08 0.87
N ALA A 69 4.08 -3.04 0.34
CA ALA A 69 3.78 -3.71 -0.91
C ALA A 69 4.23 -5.17 -0.84
N TYR A 70 3.63 -6.01 -1.69
CA TYR A 70 4.13 -7.36 -1.95
C TYR A 70 4.82 -7.37 -3.31
N GLU A 71 6.15 -7.39 -3.31
CA GLU A 71 6.95 -7.44 -4.56
C GLU A 71 6.89 -8.82 -5.22
N GLU A 72 6.80 -9.87 -4.39
CA GLU A 72 6.70 -11.26 -4.82
C GLU A 72 5.49 -11.94 -4.15
N PRO A 73 4.26 -11.54 -4.51
CA PRO A 73 3.08 -12.12 -3.90
C PRO A 73 2.87 -13.58 -4.31
N LYS A 74 2.17 -14.33 -3.47
CA LYS A 74 1.72 -15.68 -3.83
C LYS A 74 0.72 -15.66 -5.01
N PRO A 75 0.61 -16.74 -5.80
CA PRO A 75 -0.21 -16.78 -7.01
C PRO A 75 -1.67 -16.36 -6.82
N GLY A 76 -2.29 -16.72 -5.68
CA GLY A 76 -3.69 -16.37 -5.38
C GLY A 76 -3.95 -14.87 -5.23
N VAL A 77 -2.91 -14.07 -5.02
CA VAL A 77 -2.99 -12.60 -4.91
C VAL A 77 -2.01 -11.91 -5.86
N ALA A 78 -1.67 -12.55 -6.99
CA ALA A 78 -0.70 -12.02 -7.96
C ALA A 78 -1.09 -10.65 -8.55
N ALA A 79 -2.39 -10.31 -8.54
CA ALA A 79 -2.88 -9.04 -9.06
C ALA A 79 -2.34 -7.81 -8.30
N ILE A 80 -2.03 -7.94 -7.00
CA ILE A 80 -1.50 -6.83 -6.19
C ILE A 80 0.03 -6.71 -6.23
N LYS A 81 0.70 -7.45 -7.12
CA LYS A 81 2.17 -7.43 -7.23
C LYS A 81 2.69 -6.01 -7.43
N GLY A 82 3.59 -5.57 -6.55
CA GLY A 82 4.21 -4.25 -6.60
C GLY A 82 3.27 -3.07 -6.35
N HIS A 83 1.98 -3.32 -6.09
CA HIS A 83 1.05 -2.25 -5.73
C HIS A 83 1.23 -1.88 -4.25
N LEU A 84 1.10 -0.59 -3.95
CA LEU A 84 1.32 -0.04 -2.62
C LEU A 84 0.00 0.09 -1.86
N CYS A 85 0.05 -0.20 -0.56
CA CYS A 85 -1.06 -0.03 0.37
C CYS A 85 -0.59 0.81 1.56
N PHE A 86 -1.53 1.55 2.19
CA PHE A 86 -1.23 2.57 3.18
C PHE A 86 -1.96 2.27 4.50
N TYR A 87 -1.27 2.47 5.63
CA TYR A 87 -1.88 2.47 6.96
C TYR A 87 -2.37 3.88 7.30
N GLU A 88 -3.34 3.99 8.19
CA GLU A 88 -3.65 5.26 8.90
C GLU A 88 -3.69 6.51 8.01
N THR A 89 -4.30 6.39 6.83
CA THR A 89 -4.46 7.47 5.85
C THR A 89 -5.94 7.76 5.65
N GLN A 90 -6.25 9.02 5.34
CA GLN A 90 -7.58 9.38 4.87
C GLN A 90 -7.70 8.90 3.42
N VAL A 91 -8.68 8.04 3.18
CA VAL A 91 -8.97 7.48 1.86
C VAL A 91 -10.33 8.02 1.44
N ASP A 92 -10.31 8.90 0.43
CA ASP A 92 -11.53 9.31 -0.25
C ASP A 92 -11.71 8.39 -1.46
N ALA A 93 -12.68 7.47 -1.33
CA ALA A 93 -13.16 6.63 -2.42
C ALA A 93 -14.44 7.27 -2.96
N ASP A 94 -14.30 8.17 -3.94
CA ASP A 94 -15.40 8.60 -4.81
C ASP A 94 -15.90 7.44 -5.69
#